data_AF-A0A1H2YHQ6-F1
#
_entry.id   AF-A0A1H2YHQ6-F1
#
_cell.length_a   1.000
_cell.length_b   1.000
_cell.length_c   1.000
_cell.angle_alpha   90.00
_cell.angle_beta   90.00
_cell.angle_gamma   90.00
#
_symmetry.space_group_name_H-M   'P 1'
#
loop_
_entity.id
_entity.type
_entity.pdbx_description
1 polymer ?
#
loop_
_entity_poly.entity_id
_entity_poly.type
_entity_poly.pdbx_seq_one_letter_code
_entity_poly.pdbx_strand_id
1 'polypeptide(L)'
;MKKITHKLGTASAVALLSAGVAVAEGELTVASWGGSLQEAERKAWFEPAAEELGFTIREDTVNGIADVRTQVQSGNVTWALLSWGRIPA
;
A
#
# COMPACT_ATOMS: atom_id res chain seq x y z
N MET A 1 -15.71 -8.21 -59.55
CA MET A 1 -14.26 -8.55 -59.58
C MET A 1 -13.44 -7.27 -59.47
N LYS A 2 -12.95 -6.93 -58.28
CA LYS A 2 -11.95 -5.86 -58.07
C LYS A 2 -10.99 -6.36 -56.99
N LYS A 3 -9.79 -6.77 -57.41
CA LYS A 3 -8.73 -7.30 -56.55
C LYS A 3 -8.07 -6.11 -55.86
N ILE A 4 -8.05 -6.10 -54.52
CA ILE A 4 -7.25 -5.14 -53.76
C ILE A 4 -6.39 -5.93 -52.77
N THR A 5 -5.25 -6.36 -53.29
CA THR A 5 -4.12 -6.90 -52.54
C THR A 5 -3.39 -5.72 -51.91
N HIS A 6 -3.38 -5.58 -50.59
CA HIS A 6 -2.46 -4.67 -49.88
C HIS A 6 -1.81 -5.40 -48.71
N LYS A 7 -0.50 -5.18 -48.61
CA LYS A 7 0.50 -6.00 -47.96
C LYS A 7 0.35 -5.93 -46.44
N LEU A 8 0.52 -7.08 -45.79
CA LEU A 8 0.67 -7.25 -44.36
C LEU A 8 1.94 -6.50 -43.91
N GLY A 9 1.78 -5.21 -43.59
CA GLY A 9 2.83 -4.40 -42.98
C GLY A 9 2.88 -4.73 -41.49
N THR A 10 3.88 -5.51 -41.09
CA THR A 10 4.25 -5.75 -39.70
C THR A 10 4.66 -4.44 -39.05
N ALA A 11 3.69 -3.73 -38.47
CA ALA A 11 3.94 -2.61 -37.58
C ALA A 11 4.32 -3.15 -36.21
N SER A 12 5.58 -2.94 -35.85
CA SER A 12 6.19 -3.32 -34.58
C SER A 12 5.43 -2.68 -33.40
N ALA A 13 4.68 -3.49 -32.66
CA ALA A 13 4.03 -3.08 -31.42
C ALA A 13 4.89 -3.53 -30.23
N VAL A 14 6.03 -2.86 -30.02
CA VAL A 14 6.80 -2.96 -28.78
C VAL A 14 6.67 -1.62 -28.05
N ALA A 15 5.52 -1.42 -27.40
CA ALA A 15 5.27 -0.29 -26.52
C ALA A 15 4.41 -0.73 -25.33
N LEU A 16 4.93 -1.64 -24.51
CA LEU A 16 4.29 -2.06 -23.25
C LEU A 16 5.25 -2.10 -22.05
N LEU A 17 6.46 -1.54 -22.14
CA LEU A 17 7.44 -1.61 -21.05
C LEU A 17 7.46 -0.39 -20.10
N SER A 18 6.52 0.55 -20.25
CA SER A 18 6.30 1.62 -19.26
C SER A 18 5.11 1.32 -18.36
N ALA A 19 5.01 0.08 -17.85
CA ALA A 19 4.40 -0.14 -16.55
C ALA A 19 5.36 0.48 -15.53
N GLY A 20 5.22 1.78 -15.30
CA GLY A 20 5.92 2.45 -14.21
C GLY A 20 5.67 1.64 -12.95
N VAL A 21 6.74 1.09 -12.38
CA VAL A 21 6.69 0.66 -10.98
C VAL A 21 6.33 1.94 -10.24
N ALA A 22 5.10 2.01 -9.73
CA ALA A 22 4.70 3.04 -8.79
C ALA A 22 5.58 2.84 -7.57
N VAL A 23 6.74 3.50 -7.57
CA VAL A 23 7.53 3.71 -6.37
C VAL A 23 6.68 4.68 -5.57
N ALA A 24 5.88 4.13 -4.65
CA ALA A 24 5.20 4.94 -3.66
C ALA A 24 6.28 5.76 -2.96
N GLU A 25 6.22 7.08 -3.07
CA GLU A 25 7.01 7.98 -2.25
C GLU A 25 6.57 7.78 -0.79
N GLY A 26 7.17 6.76 -0.17
CA GLY A 26 7.38 6.60 1.25
C GLY A 26 6.22 6.70 2.23
N GLU A 27 4.94 6.66 1.84
CA GLU A 27 3.87 6.71 2.83
C GLU A 27 3.50 5.30 3.33
N LEU A 28 3.74 5.03 4.62
CA LEU A 28 3.40 3.79 5.27
C LEU A 28 2.26 4.02 6.27
N THR A 29 1.08 3.44 6.00
CA THR A 29 -0.02 3.52 6.97
C THR A 29 0.08 2.41 8.02
N VAL A 30 0.15 2.78 9.30
CA VAL A 30 0.17 1.86 10.45
C VAL A 30 -1.12 1.98 11.24
N ALA A 31 -1.85 0.88 11.40
CA ALA A 31 -3.04 0.81 12.23
C ALA A 31 -2.72 0.20 13.60
N SER A 32 -3.03 0.90 14.69
CA SER A 32 -2.87 0.42 16.07
C SER A 32 -4.17 0.59 16.88
N TRP A 33 -4.18 0.20 18.15
CA TRP A 33 -5.35 0.27 19.04
C TRP A 33 -5.65 1.68 19.57
N GLY A 34 -4.83 2.68 19.26
CA GLY A 34 -4.98 4.03 19.80
C GLY A 34 -4.47 4.19 21.24
N GLY A 35 -4.69 5.39 21.77
CA GLY A 35 -4.39 5.73 23.16
C GLY A 35 -2.89 5.72 23.50
N SER A 36 -2.57 5.36 24.74
CA SER A 36 -1.18 5.37 25.25
C SER A 36 -0.27 4.34 24.59
N LEU A 37 -0.84 3.24 24.08
CA LEU A 37 -0.07 2.23 23.34
C LEU A 37 0.47 2.83 22.05
N GLN A 38 -0.41 3.43 21.25
CA GLN A 38 -0.02 4.02 19.97
C GLN A 38 0.94 5.20 20.17
N GLU A 39 0.79 5.99 21.23
CA GLU A 39 1.75 7.04 21.59
C GLU A 39 3.14 6.48 21.96
N ALA A 40 3.19 5.33 22.64
CA ALA A 40 4.45 4.66 22.96
C ALA A 40 5.11 4.06 21.71
N GLU A 41 4.32 3.44 20.83
CA GLU A 41 4.78 2.92 19.54
C GLU A 41 5.29 4.05 18.62
N ARG A 42 4.64 5.21 18.64
CA ARG A 42 5.07 6.40 17.89
C ARG A 42 6.50 6.81 18.25
N LYS A 43 6.77 7.00 19.55
CA LYS A 43 8.08 7.43 20.04
C LYS A 43 9.15 6.36 19.93
N ALA A 44 8.78 5.10 20.11
CA ALA A 44 9.75 4.01 20.12
C ALA A 44 10.10 3.50 18.72
N TRP A 45 9.13 3.50 17.80
CA TRP A 45 9.25 2.85 16.49
C TRP A 45 8.96 3.79 15.32
N PHE A 46 7.85 4.53 15.35
CA PHE A 46 7.42 5.26 14.15
C PHE A 46 8.32 6.46 13.85
N GLU A 47 8.58 7.32 14.83
CA GLU A 47 9.47 8.47 14.67
C GLU A 47 10.89 8.08 14.21
N PRO A 48 11.60 7.14 14.86
CA PRO A 48 12.93 6.74 14.41
C PRO A 48 12.91 6.03 13.05
N ALA A 49 11.89 5.20 12.76
CA ALA A 49 11.78 4.55 11.46
C ALA A 49 11.49 5.55 10.33
N ALA A 50 10.68 6.58 10.59
CA ALA A 50 10.42 7.64 9.64
C ALA A 50 11.69 8.47 9.34
N GLU A 51 12.48 8.77 10.38
CA GLU A 51 13.73 9.51 10.25
C GLU A 51 14.82 8.71 9.51
N GLU A 52 15.01 7.43 9.84
CA GLU A 52 16.06 6.60 9.22
C GLU A 52 15.71 6.16 7.79
N LEU A 53 14.45 5.83 7.52
CA LEU A 53 14.02 5.29 6.23
C LEU A 53 13.50 6.36 5.27
N GLY A 54 13.30 7.60 5.74
CA GLY A 54 12.77 8.69 4.94
C GLY A 54 11.31 8.46 4.50
N PHE A 55 10.55 7.71 5.29
CA PHE A 55 9.15 7.39 5.03
C PHE A 55 8.22 8.25 5.89
N THR A 56 7.10 8.68 5.32
CA THR A 56 6.01 9.33 6.05
C THR A 56 5.14 8.26 6.67
N ILE A 57 5.02 8.23 7.99
CA ILE A 57 4.13 7.29 8.67
C ILE A 57 2.75 7.93 8.86
N ARG A 58 1.73 7.29 8.28
CA ARG A 58 0.34 7.67 8.48
C ARG A 58 -0.28 6.76 9.54
N GLU A 59 -0.72 7.32 10.63
CA GLU A 59 -1.30 6.56 11.72
C GLU A 59 -2.82 6.41 11.55
N ASP A 60 -3.32 5.20 11.77
CA ASP A 60 -4.74 4.86 11.75
C ASP A 60 -5.09 4.03 13.00
N THR A 61 -6.38 3.88 13.28
CA THR A 61 -6.85 3.12 14.44
C THR A 61 -7.72 1.97 14.00
N VAL A 62 -7.38 0.76 14.45
CA VAL A 62 -8.21 -0.42 14.27
C VAL A 62 -9.16 -0.57 15.46
N ASN A 63 -10.46 -0.70 15.19
CA ASN A 63 -11.46 -0.94 16.24
C ASN A 63 -11.80 -2.43 16.38
N GLY A 64 -11.48 -3.23 15.35
CA GLY A 64 -11.58 -4.68 15.44
C GLY A 64 -11.26 -5.40 14.13
N ILE A 65 -11.34 -6.73 14.16
CA ILE A 65 -11.04 -7.58 13.00
C ILE A 65 -12.03 -7.43 11.84
N ALA A 66 -13.20 -6.84 12.09
CA ALA A 66 -14.19 -6.52 11.06
C ALA A 66 -13.65 -5.47 10.08
N ASP A 67 -12.88 -4.48 10.57
CA ASP A 67 -12.28 -3.44 9.73
C ASP A 67 -11.20 -4.04 8.81
N VAL A 68 -10.37 -4.94 9.37
CA VAL A 68 -9.37 -5.71 8.62
C VAL A 68 -10.05 -6.56 7.55
N ARG A 69 -11.12 -7.27 7.89
CA ARG A 69 -11.87 -8.08 6.94
C ARG A 69 -12.46 -7.23 5.82
N THR A 70 -12.98 -6.05 6.14
CA THR A 70 -13.56 -5.13 5.16
C THR A 70 -12.51 -4.67 4.16
N GLN A 71 -11.31 -4.31 4.62
CA GLN A 71 -10.21 -3.92 3.72
C GLN A 71 -9.71 -5.08 2.84
N VAL A 72 -9.62 -6.29 3.40
CA VAL A 72 -9.19 -7.46 2.63
C VAL A 72 -10.25 -7.85 1.60
N GLN A 73 -11.53 -7.80 1.96
CA GLN A 73 -12.63 -8.13 1.04
C GLN A 73 -12.85 -7.09 -0.04
N SER A 74 -12.59 -5.80 0.24
CA SER A 74 -12.67 -4.74 -0.76
C SER A 74 -11.53 -4.79 -1.78
N GLY A 75 -10.48 -5.58 -1.50
CA GLY A 75 -9.25 -5.62 -2.31
C GLY A 75 -8.43 -4.33 -2.24
N ASN A 76 -8.83 -3.37 -1.40
CA ASN A 76 -8.17 -2.08 -1.22
C ASN A 76 -7.60 -1.99 0.20
N VAL A 77 -6.51 -2.71 0.42
CA VAL A 77 -5.78 -2.70 1.70
C VAL A 77 -4.92 -1.44 1.74
N THR A 78 -5.28 -0.50 2.61
CA THR A 78 -4.55 0.76 2.79
C THR A 78 -3.55 0.68 3.93
N TRP A 79 -3.73 -0.26 4.87
CA TRP A 79 -2.83 -0.47 6.00
C TRP A 79 -1.66 -1.39 5.61
N ALA A 80 -0.43 -0.91 5.83
CA ALA A 80 0.79 -1.69 5.61
C ALA A 80 1.21 -2.47 6.87
N LEU A 81 0.94 -1.94 8.06
CA LEU A 81 1.19 -2.61 9.34
C LEU A 81 -0.06 -2.52 10.23
N LEU A 82 -0.32 -3.60 10.96
CA LEU A 82 -1.36 -3.69 11.97
C LEU A 82 -0.72 -4.14 13.30
N SER A 83 -0.80 -3.30 14.33
CA SER A 83 -0.41 -3.69 15.68
C SER A 83 -1.53 -4.54 16.30
N TRP A 84 -1.31 -5.86 16.33
CA TRP A 84 -2.23 -6.82 16.93
C TRP A 84 -1.55 -7.52 18.11
N GLY A 85 -2.13 -7.37 19.30
CA GLY A 85 -1.62 -8.00 20.51
C GLY A 85 -2.71 -8.13 21.57
N ARG A 86 -2.77 -9.28 22.26
CA ARG A 86 -3.56 -9.41 23.48
C ARG A 86 -2.78 -8.75 24.61
N ILE A 87 -3.21 -7.55 25.03
CA ILE A 87 -2.71 -6.94 26.26
C ILE A 87 -3.25 -7.80 27.42
N PRO A 88 -2.40 -8.54 28.16
CA PRO A 88 -2.86 -9.16 29.40
C PRO A 88 -3.25 -8.03 30.36
N ALA A 89 -4.42 -8.18 30.99
CA ALA A 89 -4.93 -7.26 32.00
C ALA A 89 -3.97 -7.13 33.19
#